data_AF-A0A0S7YFY4-F1
#
_entry.id   AF-A0A0S7YFY4-F1
#
_cell.length_a   1.000
_cell.length_b   1.000
_cell.length_c   1.000
_cell.angle_alpha   90.00
_cell.angle_beta   90.00
_cell.angle_gamma   90.00
#
_symmetry.space_group_name_H-M   'P 1'
#
loop_
_entity.id
_entity.type
_entity.pdbx_description
1 polymer ?
#
loop_
_entity_poly.entity_id
_entity_poly.type
_entity_poly.pdbx_seq_one_letter_code
_entity_poly.pdbx_strand_id
1 'polypeptide(L)' 'MIRNHRIFQHFERKFLENEKVDIWQNFKIYEALYQEALTLGVVPLRNPLEDIDIDIKIARVINSVPKPA' A
#
# COMPACT_ATOMS: atom_id res chain seq x y z
N MET A 1 -20.90 -19.83 17.26
CA MET A 1 -21.22 -20.29 15.88
C MET A 1 -22.43 -19.52 15.38
N ILE A 2 -22.31 -18.87 14.22
CA ILE A 2 -23.42 -18.14 13.61
C ILE A 2 -24.35 -19.15 12.93
N ARG A 3 -25.62 -19.15 13.33
CA ARG A 3 -26.61 -20.16 12.91
C ARG A 3 -27.02 -20.00 11.44
N ASN A 4 -26.96 -18.80 10.90
CA ASN A 4 -27.31 -18.50 9.52
C ASN A 4 -26.30 -17.53 8.88
N HIS A 5 -25.35 -18.11 8.17
CA HIS A 5 -24.26 -17.37 7.54
C HIS A 5 -24.73 -16.36 6.48
N ARG A 6 -25.79 -16.67 5.73
CA ARG A 6 -26.31 -15.79 4.66
C ARG A 6 -26.93 -14.51 5.21
N ILE A 7 -27.73 -14.64 6.28
CA ILE A 7 -28.34 -13.48 6.95
C ILE A 7 -27.24 -12.60 7.55
N PHE A 8 -26.24 -13.23 8.16
CA PHE A 8 -25.11 -12.51 8.75
C PHE A 8 -24.30 -11.75 7.70
N GLN A 9 -23.94 -12.38 6.59
CA GLN A 9 -23.25 -11.68 5.49
C GLN A 9 -24.07 -10.53 4.90
N HIS A 10 -25.40 -10.68 4.80
CA HIS A 10 -26.26 -9.60 4.34
C HIS A 10 -26.26 -8.42 5.33
N PHE A 11 -26.29 -8.72 6.62
CA PHE A 11 -26.18 -7.73 7.68
C PHE A 11 -24.82 -7.00 7.64
N GLU A 12 -23.71 -7.73 7.57
CA GLU A 12 -22.36 -7.15 7.50
C GLU A 12 -22.20 -6.23 6.30
N ARG A 13 -22.66 -6.67 5.12
CA ARG A 13 -22.60 -5.84 3.91
C ARG A 13 -23.39 -4.54 4.08
N LYS A 14 -24.63 -4.62 4.59
CA LYS A 14 -25.45 -3.42 4.84
C LYS A 14 -24.85 -2.53 5.92
N PHE A 15 -24.20 -3.11 6.92
CA PHE A 15 -23.52 -2.35 7.96
C PHE A 15 -22.36 -1.54 7.38
N LEU A 16 -21.51 -2.18 6.56
CA LEU A 16 -20.38 -1.53 5.89
C LEU A 16 -20.82 -0.48 4.86
N GLU A 17 -21.91 -0.71 4.12
CA GLU A 17 -22.45 0.27 3.15
C GLU A 17 -22.90 1.59 3.82
N ASN A 18 -23.32 1.54 5.08
CA ASN A 18 -23.78 2.72 5.83
C ASN A 18 -22.69 3.34 6.71
N GLU A 19 -21.51 2.74 6.77
CA GLU A 19 -20.40 3.22 7.58
C GLU A 19 -19.66 4.34 6.84
N LYS A 20 -19.45 5.48 7.50
CA LYS A 20 -18.64 6.55 6.93
C LYS A 20 -17.18 6.10 6.94
N VAL A 21 -16.53 6.18 5.79
CA VAL A 21 -15.10 5.88 5.67
C VAL A 21 -14.30 6.90 6.48
N ASP A 22 -13.65 6.46 7.56
CA ASP A 22 -12.62 7.23 8.26
C ASP A 22 -11.25 6.95 7.62
N ILE A 23 -10.87 7.85 6.73
CA ILE A 23 -9.60 7.77 5.99
C ILE A 23 -8.40 7.70 6.95
N TRP A 24 -8.42 8.43 8.06
CA TRP A 24 -7.30 8.45 9.01
C TRP A 24 -7.18 7.13 9.75
N GLN A 25 -8.31 6.53 10.14
CA GLN A 25 -8.32 5.21 10.74
C GLN A 25 -7.81 4.15 9.76
N ASN A 26 -8.21 4.24 8.49
CA ASN A 26 -7.72 3.33 7.46
C ASN A 26 -6.20 3.42 7.27
N PHE A 27 -5.63 4.63 7.25
CA PHE A 27 -4.18 4.80 7.17
C PHE A 27 -3.46 4.22 8.39
N LYS A 28 -4.00 4.37 9.60
CA LYS A 28 -3.42 3.76 10.80
C LYS A 28 -3.41 2.23 10.71
N ILE A 29 -4.51 1.63 10.26
CA ILE A 29 -4.60 0.17 10.06
C ILE A 29 -3.60 -0.28 9.01
N TYR A 30 -3.54 0.43 7.87
CA TYR A 30 -2.59 0.14 6.81
C TYR A 30 -1.14 0.17 7.30
N GLU A 31 -0.75 1.24 8.00
CA GLU A 31 0.63 1.39 8.50
C GLU A 31 0.98 0.27 9.49
N ALA A 32 0.08 -0.06 10.42
CA ALA A 32 0.30 -1.15 11.36
C ALA A 32 0.49 -2.51 10.65
N LEU A 33 -0.36 -2.81 9.65
CA LEU A 33 -0.24 -4.04 8.86
C LEU A 33 1.04 -4.05 8.02
N TYR A 34 1.45 -2.90 7.48
CA TYR A 34 2.68 -2.78 6.72
C TYR A 34 3.92 -3.05 7.59
N GLN A 35 3.99 -2.46 8.78
CA GLN A 35 5.07 -2.71 9.74
C GLN A 35 5.13 -4.18 10.18
N GLU A 36 3.98 -4.82 10.40
CA GLU A 36 3.91 -6.26 10.71
C GLU A 36 4.42 -7.09 9.54
N ALA A 37 4.00 -6.77 8.31
CA ALA A 37 4.42 -7.52 7.13
C ALA A 37 5.93 -7.39 6.83
N LEU A 38 6.53 -6.23 7.14
CA LEU A 38 7.98 -6.03 7.15
C LEU A 38 8.64 -6.89 8.23
N THR A 39 8.10 -6.90 9.45
CA THR A 39 8.62 -7.69 10.58
C THR A 39 8.60 -9.19 10.28
N LEU A 40 7.54 -9.67 9.61
CA LEU A 40 7.38 -11.06 9.19
C LEU A 40 8.24 -11.40 7.95
N GLY A 41 8.86 -10.42 7.29
CA GLY A 41 9.65 -10.62 6.08
C GLY A 41 8.85 -11.11 4.87
N VAL A 42 7.52 -10.95 4.89
CA VAL A 42 6.61 -11.41 3.81
C VAL A 42 6.51 -10.36 2.71
N VAL A 43 6.64 -9.08 3.06
CA VAL A 43 6.81 -8.01 2.08
C VAL A 43 8.30 -7.93 1.76
N PRO A 44 8.73 -8.26 0.53
CA PRO A 44 10.12 -8.04 0.18
C PRO A 44 10.40 -6.55 0.33
N LEU A 45 11.41 -6.20 1.12
CA LEU A 45 12.10 -4.93 0.95
C LEU A 45 12.65 -5.01 -0.48
N ARG A 46 11.98 -4.33 -1.42
CA ARG A 46 12.50 -4.16 -2.79
C ARG A 46 13.97 -3.82 -2.65
N ASN A 47 14.85 -4.58 -3.30
CA ASN A 47 16.28 -4.38 -3.06
C ASN A 47 16.58 -2.90 -3.37
N PRO A 48 17.21 -2.12 -2.47
CA PRO A 48 17.44 -0.70 -2.73
C PRO A 48 18.27 -0.44 -3.99
N LEU A 49 18.99 -1.47 -4.46
CA LEU A 49 19.76 -1.47 -5.70
C LEU A 49 19.01 -2.11 -6.88
N GLU A 50 17.78 -2.58 -6.68
CA GLU A 50 16.90 -3.01 -7.76
C GLU A 50 16.64 -1.82 -8.66
N ASP A 51 16.85 -2.01 -9.97
CA ASP A 51 16.69 -0.97 -11.00
C ASP A 51 17.64 0.24 -10.88
N ILE A 52 18.68 0.23 -10.02
CA ILE A 52 19.63 1.35 -9.87
C ILE A 52 20.35 1.71 -11.19
N ASP A 53 20.57 0.73 -12.06
CA ASP A 53 21.15 0.95 -13.39
C ASP A 53 20.26 1.85 -14.27
N ILE A 54 18.93 1.73 -14.10
CA ILE A 54 17.94 2.56 -14.80
C ILE A 54 18.03 3.99 -14.27
N ASP A 55 18.09 4.16 -12.95
CA ASP A 55 18.22 5.49 -12.32
C ASP A 55 19.52 6.19 -12.74
N ILE A 56 20.65 5.46 -12.76
CA ILE A 56 21.93 5.98 -13.26
C ILE A 56 21.81 6.41 -14.72
N LYS A 57 21.16 5.60 -15.57
CA LYS A 57 20.96 5.93 -16.99
C LYS A 57 20.11 7.20 -17.15
N ILE A 58 19.02 7.33 -16.41
CA ILE A 58 18.15 8.51 -16.43
C ILE A 58 18.91 9.75 -15.95
N ALA A 59 19.62 9.64 -14.82
CA ALA A 59 20.42 10.73 -14.28
C ALA A 59 21.48 11.23 -15.28
N ARG A 60 22.14 10.30 -16.00
CA ARG A 60 23.08 10.65 -17.08
C ARG A 60 22.42 11.44 -18.21
N VAL A 61 21.22 11.03 -18.63
CA VAL A 61 20.47 11.76 -19.67
C VAL A 61 20.08 13.14 -19.19
N ILE A 62 19.53 13.28 -17.98
CA ILE A 62 19.15 14.58 -17.40
C ILE A 62 20.36 15.52 -17.32
N ASN A 63 21.49 15.02 -16.81
CA ASN A 63 22.72 15.81 -16.69
C ASN A 63 23.36 16.17 -18.03
N SER A 64 22.98 15.48 -19.12
CA SER A 64 23.45 15.81 -20.48
C SER A 64 22.66 16.95 -21.13
N VAL A 65 21.50 17.32 -20.57
CA VAL A 65 20.70 18.44 -21.06
C VAL A 65 21.28 19.74 -20.49
N PRO A 66 21.68 20.72 -21.33
CA PRO A 66 22.17 22.00 -20.86
C PRO A 66 21.06 22.74 -20.09
N LYS A 67 21.46 23.47 -19.04
CA LYS A 67 20.50 24.26 -18.27
C LYS A 67 19.84 25.30 -19.18
N PRO A 68 18.52 25.53 -19.03
CA PRO A 68 17.85 26.61 -19.75
C PRO A 68 18.51 27.95 -19.39
N ALA A 69 18.64 28.81 -20.39
CA ALA A 69 19.22 30.16 -20.29
C ALA A 69 18.33 31.12 -19.51
#